data_AF-A0A1S8TAN1-F1
#
_entry.id   AF-A0A1S8TAN1-F1
#
_cell.length_a   1.000
_cell.length_b   1.000
_cell.length_c   1.000
_cell.angle_alpha   90.00
_cell.angle_beta   90.00
_cell.angle_gamma   90.00
#
_symmetry.space_group_name_H-M   'P 1'
#
loop_
_entity.id
_entity.type
_entity.pdbx_description
1 polymer ?
#
loop_
_entity_poly.entity_id
_entity_poly.type
_entity_poly.pdbx_seq_one_letter_code
_entity_poly.pdbx_strand_id
1 'polypeptide(L)'
;MAKRTSRNTDILKETKNTTSPKIYSLLVKLVNEDRSDLAEDVLKIDYLLAYTNNCIKDKDFKQAKEIIEMAKNRIDKLIKNNVNVEYLMYIYDGIKLKL
;
A
#
# COMPACT_ATOMS: atom_id res chain seq x y z
N MET A 1 7.96 -24.57 -3.47
CA MET A 1 7.03 -24.00 -4.48
C MET A 1 7.82 -23.23 -5.52
N ALA A 2 7.34 -23.16 -6.76
CA ALA A 2 7.95 -22.30 -7.78
C ALA A 2 7.77 -20.83 -7.42
N LYS A 3 8.77 -19.99 -7.71
CA LYS A 3 8.71 -18.56 -7.44
C LYS A 3 7.52 -17.94 -8.20
N ARG A 4 6.66 -17.22 -7.48
CA ARG A 4 5.57 -16.42 -8.03
C ARG A 4 6.13 -15.10 -8.56
N THR A 5 5.68 -14.71 -9.74
CA THR A 5 6.18 -13.63 -10.59
C THR A 5 5.02 -12.97 -11.31
N SER A 6 5.26 -11.84 -11.97
CA SER A 6 4.25 -11.20 -12.83
C SER A 6 3.77 -12.06 -14.00
N ARG A 7 4.44 -13.17 -14.32
CA ARG A 7 4.04 -14.08 -15.42
C ARG A 7 3.02 -15.12 -14.97
N ASN A 8 2.92 -15.39 -13.67
CA ASN A 8 2.10 -16.47 -13.11
C ASN A 8 1.28 -16.02 -11.87
N THR A 9 1.14 -14.72 -11.65
CA THR A 9 0.27 -14.18 -10.59
C THR A 9 -0.34 -12.85 -11.02
N ASP A 10 -1.67 -12.78 -11.05
CA ASP A 10 -2.41 -11.63 -11.58
C ASP A 10 -2.10 -10.34 -10.80
N ILE A 11 -2.05 -10.42 -9.46
CA ILE A 11 -1.71 -9.27 -8.61
C ILE A 11 -0.34 -8.66 -8.98
N LEU A 12 0.65 -9.47 -9.33
CA LEU A 12 2.00 -8.98 -9.70
C LEU A 12 2.08 -8.53 -11.15
N LYS A 13 1.15 -8.95 -11.99
CA LYS A 13 1.05 -8.53 -13.39
C LYS A 13 0.42 -7.15 -13.50
N GLU A 14 -0.70 -6.96 -12.82
CA GLU A 14 -1.48 -5.71 -12.86
C GLU A 14 -0.76 -4.54 -12.17
N THR A 15 -0.02 -4.84 -11.10
CA THR A 15 0.58 -3.80 -10.25
C THR A 15 1.96 -3.35 -10.70
N LYS A 16 2.54 -4.03 -11.70
CA LYS A 16 3.92 -3.82 -12.14
C LYS A 16 4.21 -2.41 -12.64
N ASN A 17 3.22 -1.78 -13.27
CA ASN A 17 3.36 -0.45 -13.88
C ASN A 17 2.60 0.65 -13.14
N THR A 18 1.81 0.29 -12.12
CA THR A 18 0.94 1.23 -11.39
C THR A 18 1.44 1.53 -9.98
N THR A 19 2.33 0.69 -9.45
CA THR A 19 2.92 0.86 -8.12
C THR A 19 4.38 1.28 -8.20
N SER A 20 4.87 1.93 -7.15
CA SER A 20 6.31 2.26 -7.06
C SER A 20 7.18 0.99 -6.94
N PRO A 21 8.45 1.02 -7.35
CA PRO A 21 9.35 -0.15 -7.26
C PRO A 21 9.48 -0.74 -5.85
N LYS A 22 9.43 0.12 -4.81
CA LYS A 22 9.49 -0.31 -3.41
C LYS A 22 8.23 -1.06 -2.97
N ILE A 23 7.04 -0.60 -3.39
CA ILE A 23 5.78 -1.30 -3.13
C ILE A 23 5.72 -2.60 -3.93
N TYR A 24 6.11 -2.57 -5.21
CA TYR A 24 6.16 -3.76 -6.03
C TYR A 24 7.07 -4.84 -5.44
N SER A 25 8.24 -4.46 -4.92
CA SER A 25 9.16 -5.38 -4.23
C SER A 25 8.51 -6.03 -3.01
N LEU A 26 7.76 -5.26 -2.21
CA LEU A 26 7.02 -5.76 -1.06
C LEU A 26 5.92 -6.75 -1.48
N LEU A 27 5.16 -6.45 -2.53
CA LEU A 27 4.13 -7.34 -3.08
C LEU A 27 4.72 -8.66 -3.56
N VAL A 28 5.83 -8.63 -4.31
CA VAL A 28 6.53 -9.83 -4.75
C VAL A 28 6.93 -10.69 -3.54
N LYS A 29 7.47 -10.07 -2.48
CA LYS A 29 7.84 -10.79 -1.26
C LYS A 29 6.63 -11.47 -0.61
N LEU A 30 5.55 -10.72 -0.35
CA LEU A 30 4.35 -11.24 0.32
C LEU A 30 3.67 -12.36 -0.49
N VAL A 31 3.56 -12.19 -1.80
CA VAL A 31 2.97 -13.20 -2.68
C VAL A 31 3.78 -14.49 -2.69
N ASN A 32 5.12 -14.40 -2.65
CA ASN A 32 6.01 -15.55 -2.58
C ASN A 32 6.03 -16.22 -1.19
N GLU A 33 5.63 -15.50 -0.14
CA GLU A 33 5.43 -16.03 1.22
C GLU A 33 4.02 -16.63 1.42
N ASP A 34 3.24 -16.80 0.34
CA ASP A 34 1.84 -17.22 0.37
C ASP A 34 0.91 -16.28 1.17
N ARG A 35 1.34 -15.04 1.42
CA ARG A 35 0.59 -13.98 2.12
C ARG A 35 -0.06 -13.00 1.15
N SER A 36 -0.79 -13.53 0.17
CA SER A 36 -1.50 -12.73 -0.84
C SER A 36 -2.55 -11.80 -0.23
N ASP A 37 -3.14 -12.19 0.91
CA ASP A 37 -4.05 -11.38 1.70
C ASP A 37 -3.39 -10.08 2.20
N LEU A 38 -2.16 -10.17 2.68
CA LEU A 38 -1.38 -8.99 3.09
C LEU A 38 -0.92 -8.17 1.88
N ALA A 39 -0.65 -8.82 0.74
CA ALA A 39 -0.32 -8.12 -0.49
C ALA A 39 -1.50 -7.27 -1.01
N GLU A 40 -2.73 -7.77 -0.90
CA GLU A 40 -3.92 -6.96 -1.18
C GLU A 40 -4.07 -5.77 -0.22
N ASP A 41 -3.76 -5.96 1.06
CA ASP A 41 -3.79 -4.87 2.03
C ASP A 41 -2.75 -3.78 1.69
N VAL A 42 -1.55 -4.18 1.23
CA VAL A 42 -0.52 -3.23 0.74
C VAL A 42 -1.05 -2.40 -0.44
N LEU A 43 -1.73 -3.03 -1.40
CA LEU A 43 -2.32 -2.30 -2.54
C LEU A 43 -3.42 -1.35 -2.12
N LYS A 44 -4.28 -1.78 -1.19
CA LYS A 44 -5.34 -0.93 -0.65
C LYS A 44 -4.75 0.27 0.06
N ILE A 45 -3.66 0.10 0.82
CA ILE A 45 -2.95 1.22 1.46
C ILE A 45 -2.39 2.17 0.40
N ASP A 46 -1.69 1.68 -0.61
CA ASP A 46 -1.12 2.51 -1.68
C ASP A 46 -2.19 3.36 -2.38
N TYR A 47 -3.32 2.75 -2.70
CA TYR A 47 -4.49 3.44 -3.24
C TYR A 47 -5.03 4.52 -2.29
N LEU A 48 -5.23 4.20 -1.01
CA LEU A 48 -5.75 5.15 -0.02
C LEU A 48 -4.82 6.36 0.16
N LEU A 49 -3.50 6.14 0.15
CA LEU A 49 -2.51 7.22 0.24
C LEU A 49 -2.53 8.09 -1.02
N ALA A 50 -2.60 7.49 -2.21
CA ALA A 50 -2.75 8.22 -3.47
C ALA A 50 -4.05 9.04 -3.50
N TYR A 51 -5.16 8.44 -3.05
CA TYR A 51 -6.46 9.10 -3.00
C TYR A 51 -6.49 10.24 -1.99
N THR A 52 -5.86 10.07 -0.82
CA THR A 52 -5.71 11.14 0.18
C THR A 52 -5.01 12.37 -0.41
N ASN A 53 -3.93 12.17 -1.20
CA ASN A 53 -3.27 13.28 -1.90
C ASN A 53 -4.21 14.00 -2.89
N ASN A 54 -5.12 13.28 -3.55
CA ASN A 54 -6.09 13.91 -4.45
C ASN A 54 -7.10 14.74 -3.66
N CYS A 55 -7.65 14.21 -2.56
CA CYS A 55 -8.55 14.97 -1.68
C CYS A 55 -7.88 16.26 -1.16
N ILE A 56 -6.59 16.20 -0.78
CA ILE A 56 -5.83 17.40 -0.36
C ILE A 56 -5.73 18.43 -1.50
N LYS A 57 -5.44 17.99 -2.74
CA LYS A 57 -5.39 18.89 -3.92
C LYS A 57 -6.74 19.53 -4.18
N ASP A 58 -7.82 18.77 -4.01
CA ASP A 58 -9.19 19.23 -4.19
C ASP A 58 -9.71 20.05 -2.98
N LYS A 59 -8.87 20.25 -1.96
CA LYS A 59 -9.18 20.94 -0.69
C LYS A 59 -10.27 20.27 0.15
N ASP A 60 -10.57 19.01 -0.13
CA ASP A 60 -11.46 18.18 0.71
C ASP A 60 -10.66 17.58 1.89
N PHE A 61 -10.28 18.44 2.83
CA PHE A 61 -9.52 18.03 4.01
C PHE A 61 -10.32 17.13 4.96
N LYS A 62 -11.65 17.22 4.92
CA LYS A 62 -12.50 16.35 5.74
C LYS A 62 -12.36 14.91 5.27
N GLN A 63 -12.57 14.68 3.97
CA GLN A 63 -12.45 13.35 3.39
C GLN A 63 -11.01 12.83 3.49
N ALA A 64 -10.01 13.70 3.24
CA ALA A 64 -8.60 13.33 3.38
C ALA A 64 -8.26 12.80 4.79
N LYS A 65 -8.79 13.42 5.84
CA LYS A 65 -8.61 12.97 7.24
C LYS A 65 -9.25 11.62 7.51
N GLU A 66 -10.43 11.34 6.94
CA GLU A 66 -11.08 10.04 7.11
C GLU A 66 -10.29 8.93 6.40
N ILE A 67 -9.84 9.19 5.17
CA ILE A 67 -9.11 8.21 4.35
C ILE A 67 -7.73 7.89 4.95
N ILE A 68 -7.00 8.91 5.42
CA ILE A 68 -5.66 8.69 5.97
C ILE A 68 -5.70 7.84 7.25
N GLU A 69 -6.74 7.97 8.07
CA GLU A 69 -6.95 7.11 9.24
C GLU A 69 -7.28 5.65 8.83
N MET A 70 -8.05 5.45 7.77
CA MET A 70 -8.25 4.10 7.20
C MET A 70 -6.94 3.49 6.71
N ALA A 71 -6.07 4.28 6.07
CA ALA A 71 -4.75 3.84 5.65
C ALA A 71 -3.89 3.44 6.87
N LYS A 72 -3.92 4.23 7.94
CA LYS A 72 -3.20 3.95 9.18
C LYS A 72 -3.63 2.63 9.82
N ASN A 73 -4.93 2.39 9.95
CA ASN A 73 -5.47 1.15 10.50
C ASN A 73 -5.00 -0.09 9.74
N ARG A 74 -4.89 0.01 8.40
CA ARG A 74 -4.36 -1.08 7.56
C ARG A 74 -2.85 -1.25 7.71
N ILE A 75 -2.09 -0.15 7.80
CA ILE A 75 -0.65 -0.22 8.10
C ILE A 75 -0.41 -0.92 9.44
N ASP A 76 -1.20 -0.60 10.47
CA ASP A 76 -1.07 -1.23 11.78
C ASP A 76 -1.41 -2.73 11.75
N LYS A 77 -2.36 -3.15 10.91
CA LYS A 77 -2.61 -4.57 10.64
C LYS A 77 -1.37 -5.24 10.02
N LEU A 78 -0.71 -4.61 9.05
CA LEU A 78 0.51 -5.15 8.45
C LEU A 78 1.66 -5.26 9.47
N ILE A 79 1.83 -4.26 10.34
CA ILE A 79 2.82 -4.27 11.44
C ILE A 79 2.57 -5.47 12.37
N LYS A 80 1.31 -5.67 12.79
CA LYS A 80 0.92 -6.82 13.64
C LYS A 80 1.22 -8.18 12.98
N ASN A 81 1.28 -8.22 11.65
CA ASN A 81 1.63 -9.41 10.88
C ASN A 81 3.14 -9.49 10.51
N ASN A 82 3.98 -8.71 11.19
CA ASN A 82 5.45 -8.67 10.98
C ASN A 82 5.83 -8.34 9.53
N VAL A 83 5.05 -7.50 8.85
CA VAL A 83 5.40 -6.99 7.51
C VAL A 83 6.25 -5.74 7.67
N ASN A 84 7.34 -5.64 6.91
CA ASN A 84 8.12 -4.41 6.85
C ASN A 84 7.33 -3.34 6.05
N VAL A 85 6.81 -2.34 6.77
CA VAL A 85 5.99 -1.25 6.22
C VAL A 85 6.73 0.09 6.17
N GLU A 86 8.05 0.12 6.36
CA GLU A 86 8.85 1.35 6.47
C GLU A 86 8.57 2.35 5.35
N TYR A 87 8.48 1.87 4.11
CA TYR A 87 8.18 2.74 2.97
C TYR A 87 6.73 3.23 2.93
N LEU A 88 5.75 2.42 3.35
CA LEU A 88 4.36 2.86 3.46
C LEU A 88 4.21 3.93 4.54
N MET A 89 4.93 3.77 5.66
CA MET A 89 4.94 4.75 6.74
C MET A 89 5.59 6.06 6.31
N TYR A 90 6.70 6.01 5.56
CA TYR A 90 7.32 7.20 4.96
C TYR A 90 6.35 8.00 4.08
N ILE A 91 5.58 7.32 3.22
CA ILE A 91 4.56 7.99 2.39
C ILE A 91 3.45 8.57 3.28
N TYR A 92 2.95 7.78 4.24
CA TYR A 92 1.91 8.21 5.19
C TYR A 92 2.31 9.49 5.93
N ASP A 93 3.50 9.52 6.53
CA ASP A 93 4.00 10.67 7.27
C ASP A 93 4.15 11.90 6.36
N GLY A 94 4.65 11.70 5.13
CA GLY A 94 4.76 12.77 4.14
C GLY A 94 3.42 13.36 3.69
N ILE A 95 2.34 12.57 3.70
CA ILE A 95 0.98 13.06 3.42
C ILE A 95 0.40 13.74 4.65
N LYS A 96 0.61 13.17 5.84
CA LYS A 96 0.12 13.71 7.10
C LYS A 96 0.66 15.11 7.39
N LEU A 97 1.89 15.40 6.98
CA LEU A 97 2.47 16.75 7.08
C LEU A 97 1.77 17.81 6.21
N LYS A 98 0.95 17.40 5.23
CA LYS A 98 0.22 18.31 4.32
C LYS A 98 -1.24 18.54 4.75
N LEU A 99 -1.71 17.82 5.76
CA LEU A 99 -3.06 17.87 6.33
C LEU A 99 -3.14 18.80 7.53
#